data_AF-A0A2P4SWS7-F1
#
_entry.id   AF-A0A2P4SWS7-F1
#
_cell.length_a   1.000
_cell.length_b   1.000
_cell.length_c   1.000
_cell.angle_alpha   90.00
_cell.angle_beta   90.00
_cell.angle_gamma   90.00
#
_symmetry.space_group_name_H-M   'P 1'
#
loop_
_entity.id
_entity.type
_entity.pdbx_description
1 polymer ?
#
loop_
_entity_poly.entity_id
_entity_poly.type
_entity_poly.pdbx_seq_one_letter_code
_entity_poly.pdbx_strand_id
1 'polypeptide(L)'
;MQSPTVNFCFKFLSLQEAAQALIYAGMAGSSLENIQEKINEYLERVQALHSAVQSQNTDPLKSKQQLDLERAHFLVTQAFDEDDKGNAEEAIELYTEAVELCLKTATETSEAGLQSKLKQLARQALDRAEALKVSMSKSSQKEKSTAAKPNQPVRTFFPLGPDFSLNDKPQTIRAVQASESQRQRYTAEEIEVLRKTSKINGIEYVPFMSVDLRERFAFPMPFSDKCGKLPLSPKQKAMFAKWVRPDDITNNPTMIYTVSSFSIKQTIVSDCSFVASLAISAAYERRYNKKLITSIIYPQNKKGEPEYNPCGKYMVKLHINGVPRKVIIDDQLPVDHSGELLCSYSNNKNELWVSLIEKAYMKVMGGYDFPGSNSNIDLHALTGWIPERIAMHSDNQAFDRDSTFRMLYQRFHKGDVLITTATGVMSEEEGEKWGLVPTHAYAVLDIREHKQFYPVFFQGLRFLQLKNPWSHLRWKGRYSENDTRSWTPDLQKYLNFDPRTAQKIDNGNKA
;
A
#
# COMPACT_ATOMS: atom_id res chain seq x y z
N MET A 1 1.24 8.97 23.15
CA MET A 1 2.62 8.66 23.56
C MET A 1 3.19 7.68 22.55
N GLN A 2 4.11 8.09 21.68
CA GLN A 2 4.75 7.18 20.72
C GLN A 2 5.50 6.09 21.48
N SER A 3 5.32 4.82 21.13
CA SER A 3 6.02 3.73 21.80
C SER A 3 7.54 3.88 21.61
N PRO A 4 8.38 3.42 22.56
CA PRO A 4 9.83 3.45 22.40
C PRO A 4 10.29 2.85 21.06
N THR A 5 9.58 1.82 20.59
CA THR A 5 9.78 1.10 19.31
C THR A 5 9.60 1.97 18.07
N VAL A 6 8.68 2.94 18.10
CA VAL A 6 8.43 3.91 17.01
C VAL A 6 9.67 4.75 16.73
N ASN A 7 10.43 5.08 17.78
CA ASN A 7 11.67 5.85 17.69
C ASN A 7 12.84 5.00 17.19
N PHE A 8 12.81 3.68 17.36
CA PHE A 8 13.92 2.77 17.05
C PHE A 8 14.04 2.39 15.58
N CYS A 9 12.95 2.01 14.90
CA CYS A 9 13.03 1.72 13.46
C CYS A 9 13.24 2.99 12.61
N PHE A 10 12.84 4.17 13.11
CA PHE A 10 12.95 5.43 12.38
C PHE A 10 14.39 5.86 12.47
N LYS A 11 14.98 5.74 13.67
CA LYS A 11 16.42 5.76 13.86
C LYS A 11 17.09 4.71 13.00
N PHE A 12 16.66 3.45 12.94
CA PHE A 12 17.35 2.45 12.12
C PHE A 12 17.40 2.82 10.62
N LEU A 13 16.25 3.11 10.00
CA LEU A 13 16.19 3.51 8.59
C LEU A 13 16.85 4.86 8.33
N SER A 14 16.62 5.87 9.19
CA SER A 14 17.27 7.17 9.04
C SER A 14 18.78 7.12 9.29
N LEU A 15 19.26 6.27 10.21
CA LEU A 15 20.69 6.06 10.45
C LEU A 15 21.31 5.23 9.34
N GLN A 16 20.58 4.29 8.74
CA GLN A 16 21.03 3.56 7.57
C GLN A 16 21.11 4.47 6.35
N GLU A 17 20.09 5.30 6.11
CA GLU A 17 20.08 6.30 5.04
C GLU A 17 21.09 7.43 5.30
N ALA A 18 21.30 7.84 6.55
CA ALA A 18 22.31 8.82 6.94
C ALA A 18 23.73 8.25 6.85
N ALA A 19 23.96 7.00 7.25
CA ALA A 19 25.22 6.31 7.03
C ALA A 19 25.52 6.25 5.54
N GLN A 20 24.52 5.86 4.73
CA GLN A 20 24.64 5.83 3.29
C GLN A 20 24.95 7.22 2.72
N ALA A 21 24.22 8.26 3.15
CA ALA A 21 24.44 9.65 2.74
C ALA A 21 25.82 10.21 3.17
N LEU A 22 26.35 9.82 4.32
CA LEU A 22 27.67 10.24 4.80
C LEU A 22 28.80 9.48 4.11
N ILE A 23 28.61 8.20 3.80
CA ILE A 23 29.49 7.44 2.90
C ILE A 23 29.53 8.15 1.54
N TYR A 24 28.38 8.56 1.00
CA TYR A 24 28.29 9.33 -0.24
C TYR A 24 28.96 10.71 -0.15
N ALA A 25 28.82 11.43 0.98
CA ALA A 25 29.47 12.71 1.20
C ALA A 25 31.01 12.58 1.30
N GLY A 26 31.51 11.54 1.98
CA GLY A 26 32.95 11.25 2.08
C GLY A 26 33.55 10.91 0.71
N MET A 27 32.84 10.12 -0.09
CA MET A 27 33.25 9.78 -1.47
C MET A 27 33.18 10.97 -2.44
N ALA A 28 32.34 11.97 -2.16
CA ALA A 28 32.24 13.19 -2.95
C ALA A 28 33.40 14.18 -2.70
N GLY A 29 34.31 13.89 -1.77
CA GLY A 29 35.44 14.76 -1.39
C GLY A 29 35.06 15.82 -0.35
N SER A 30 34.03 15.56 0.46
CA SER A 30 33.59 16.51 1.50
C SER A 30 34.68 16.76 2.55
N SER A 31 34.87 18.03 2.91
CA SER A 31 35.82 18.51 3.93
C SER A 31 35.31 18.35 5.37
N LEU A 32 34.28 17.53 5.59
CA LEU A 32 33.74 17.24 6.91
C LEU A 32 34.77 16.42 7.71
N GLU A 33 35.36 17.04 8.74
CA GLU A 33 36.27 16.36 9.66
C GLU A 33 35.61 15.13 10.31
N ASN A 34 36.36 14.04 10.42
CA ASN A 34 35.97 12.76 11.02
C ASN A 34 34.76 12.06 10.35
N ILE A 35 34.58 12.25 9.03
CA ILE A 35 33.52 11.57 8.28
C ILE A 35 33.57 10.04 8.40
N GLN A 36 34.76 9.43 8.38
CA GLN A 36 34.93 7.97 8.50
C GLN A 36 34.54 7.45 9.89
N GLU A 37 34.85 8.18 10.96
CA GLU A 37 34.42 7.82 12.32
C GLU A 37 32.90 7.90 12.46
N LYS A 38 32.27 8.96 11.92
CA LYS A 38 30.81 9.07 11.91
C LYS A 38 30.14 7.94 11.12
N ILE A 39 30.70 7.57 9.97
CA ILE A 39 30.19 6.44 9.18
C ILE A 39 30.22 5.15 10.00
N ASN A 40 31.34 4.86 10.66
CA ASN A 40 31.47 3.67 11.51
C ASN A 40 30.51 3.73 12.72
N GLU A 41 30.37 4.89 13.36
CA GLU A 41 29.41 5.10 14.46
C GLU A 41 27.95 4.85 14.01
N TYR A 42 27.58 5.34 12.82
CA TYR A 42 26.24 5.11 12.28
C TYR A 42 26.03 3.64 11.90
N LEU A 43 27.02 2.97 11.30
CA LEU A 43 26.94 1.55 10.96
C LEU A 43 26.86 0.66 12.21
N GLU A 44 27.65 0.95 13.25
CA GLU A 44 27.57 0.25 14.54
C GLU A 44 26.22 0.47 15.22
N ARG A 45 25.68 1.70 15.19
CA ARG A 45 24.32 1.96 15.70
C ARG A 45 23.26 1.24 14.91
N VAL A 46 23.37 1.17 13.59
CA VAL A 46 22.47 0.37 12.73
C VAL A 46 22.56 -1.09 13.14
N GLN A 47 23.76 -1.64 13.31
CA GLN A 47 23.94 -3.04 13.72
C GLN A 47 23.40 -3.33 15.13
N ALA A 48 23.64 -2.43 16.09
CA ALA A 48 23.09 -2.52 17.44
C ALA A 48 21.55 -2.41 17.46
N LEU A 49 20.98 -1.54 16.62
CA LEU A 49 19.54 -1.42 16.45
C LEU A 49 18.93 -2.64 15.77
N HIS A 50 19.62 -3.23 14.79
CA HIS A 50 19.21 -4.47 14.14
C HIS A 50 19.17 -5.62 15.15
N SER A 51 20.22 -5.76 15.96
CA SER A 51 20.27 -6.73 17.06
C SER A 51 19.19 -6.47 18.11
N ALA A 52 18.89 -5.21 18.43
CA ALA A 52 17.81 -4.84 19.34
C ALA A 52 16.41 -5.19 18.79
N VAL A 53 16.16 -4.97 17.50
CA VAL A 53 14.90 -5.36 16.83
C VAL A 53 14.76 -6.88 16.76
N GLN A 54 15.85 -7.59 16.46
CA GLN A 54 15.87 -9.06 16.51
C GLN A 54 15.63 -9.58 17.94
N SER A 55 16.11 -8.88 18.97
CA SER A 55 15.82 -9.23 20.37
C SER A 55 14.37 -8.94 20.78
N GLN A 56 13.70 -7.92 20.22
CA GLN A 56 12.27 -7.67 20.47
C GLN A 56 11.34 -8.72 19.84
N ASN A 57 11.80 -9.45 18.80
CA ASN A 57 11.10 -10.63 18.28
C ASN A 57 11.08 -11.82 19.26
N THR A 58 11.76 -11.72 20.40
CA THR A 58 11.73 -12.73 21.48
C THR A 58 10.78 -12.36 22.63
N ASP A 59 10.12 -11.21 22.56
CA ASP A 59 9.07 -10.88 23.53
C ASP A 59 7.91 -11.89 23.40
N PRO A 60 7.38 -12.42 24.51
CA PRO A 60 6.24 -13.34 24.45
C PRO A 60 5.05 -12.66 23.76
N LEU A 61 4.31 -13.43 22.95
CA LEU A 61 3.14 -12.92 22.24
C LEU A 61 2.10 -12.35 23.22
N LYS A 62 1.40 -11.29 22.79
CA LYS A 62 0.33 -10.67 23.58
C LYS A 62 -0.71 -11.70 23.99
N SER A 63 -1.14 -11.61 25.25
CA SER A 63 -2.24 -12.43 25.73
C SER A 63 -3.57 -12.00 25.08
N LYS A 64 -4.54 -12.91 25.04
CA LYS A 64 -5.90 -12.61 24.55
C LYS A 64 -6.46 -11.35 25.21
N GLN A 65 -6.29 -11.18 26.51
CA GLN A 65 -6.80 -10.04 27.25
C GLN A 65 -6.10 -8.72 26.89
N GLN A 66 -4.83 -8.77 26.49
CA GLN A 66 -4.12 -7.59 25.97
C GLN A 66 -4.63 -7.20 24.58
N LEU A 67 -4.90 -8.18 23.72
CA LEU A 67 -5.51 -7.94 22.40
C LEU A 67 -6.94 -7.39 22.52
N ASP A 68 -7.74 -7.92 23.45
CA ASP A 68 -9.06 -7.38 23.76
C ASP A 68 -8.99 -5.91 24.21
N LEU A 69 -7.98 -5.55 25.00
CA LEU A 69 -7.74 -4.17 25.40
C LEU A 69 -7.41 -3.28 24.20
N GLU A 70 -6.58 -3.72 23.27
CA GLU A 70 -6.25 -2.95 22.06
C GLU A 70 -7.47 -2.75 21.16
N ARG A 71 -8.31 -3.78 21.02
CA ARG A 71 -9.59 -3.68 20.31
C ARG A 71 -10.56 -2.72 20.98
N ALA A 72 -10.64 -2.73 22.31
CA ALA A 72 -11.44 -1.77 23.05
C ALA A 72 -10.94 -0.33 22.86
N HIS A 73 -9.62 -0.10 22.87
CA HIS A 73 -9.05 1.22 22.57
C HIS A 73 -9.36 1.68 21.15
N PHE A 74 -9.30 0.76 20.18
CA PHE A 74 -9.65 1.06 18.80
C PHE A 74 -11.13 1.44 18.64
N LEU A 75 -12.04 0.69 19.29
CA LEU A 75 -13.47 1.04 19.37
C LEU A 75 -13.70 2.45 19.96
N VAL A 76 -13.04 2.78 21.08
CA VAL A 76 -13.14 4.11 21.70
C VAL A 76 -12.60 5.21 20.80
N THR A 77 -11.51 4.96 20.07
CA THR A 77 -10.93 5.93 19.15
C THR A 77 -11.86 6.20 17.97
N GLN A 78 -12.46 5.15 17.41
CA GLN A 78 -13.44 5.27 16.32
C GLN A 78 -14.73 5.94 16.81
N ALA A 79 -15.20 5.63 18.02
CA ALA A 79 -16.35 6.29 18.64
C ALA A 79 -16.10 7.80 18.79
N PHE A 80 -14.91 8.20 19.22
CA PHE A 80 -14.51 9.60 19.33
C PHE A 80 -14.47 10.29 17.96
N ASP A 81 -13.98 9.62 16.93
CA ASP A 81 -13.95 10.18 15.58
C ASP A 81 -15.35 10.35 14.99
N GLU A 82 -16.30 9.46 15.30
CA GLU A 82 -17.71 9.62 14.91
C GLU A 82 -18.43 10.70 15.72
N ASP A 83 -18.11 10.85 17.00
CA ASP A 83 -18.57 11.95 17.87
C ASP A 83 -18.11 13.30 17.32
N ASP A 84 -16.82 13.45 16.99
CA ASP A 84 -16.25 14.65 16.36
C ASP A 84 -16.93 14.99 15.02
N LYS A 85 -17.39 13.98 14.27
CA LYS A 85 -18.12 14.16 13.00
C LYS A 85 -19.60 14.51 13.21
N GLY A 86 -20.12 14.45 14.44
CA GLY A 86 -21.51 14.69 14.79
C GLY A 86 -22.43 13.48 14.60
N ASN A 87 -21.89 12.28 14.38
CA ASN A 87 -22.65 11.04 14.22
C ASN A 87 -22.92 10.40 15.59
N ALA A 88 -23.75 11.06 16.41
CA ALA A 88 -23.95 10.68 17.81
C ALA A 88 -24.49 9.26 18.02
N GLU A 89 -25.37 8.76 17.12
CA GLU A 89 -25.93 7.40 17.24
C GLU A 89 -24.86 6.31 17.10
N GLU A 90 -24.04 6.37 16.05
CA GLU A 90 -22.94 5.42 15.81
C GLU A 90 -21.88 5.52 16.91
N ALA A 91 -21.55 6.75 17.36
CA ALA A 91 -20.61 6.96 18.45
C ALA A 91 -21.07 6.28 19.75
N ILE A 92 -22.36 6.40 20.10
CA ILE A 92 -22.95 5.74 21.27
C ILE A 92 -22.86 4.22 21.17
N GLU A 93 -23.14 3.65 20.00
CA GLU A 93 -23.05 2.22 19.78
C GLU A 93 -21.62 1.71 19.98
N LEU A 94 -20.64 2.36 19.35
CA LEU A 94 -19.22 2.02 19.47
C LEU A 94 -18.70 2.16 20.91
N TYR A 95 -19.11 3.22 21.63
CA TYR A 95 -18.76 3.37 23.05
C TYR A 95 -19.37 2.25 23.90
N THR A 96 -20.64 1.89 23.66
CA THR A 96 -21.33 0.83 24.41
C THR A 96 -20.63 -0.52 24.20
N GLU A 97 -20.31 -0.84 22.96
CA GLU A 97 -19.55 -2.05 22.60
C GLU A 97 -18.15 -2.09 23.24
N ALA A 98 -17.44 -0.95 23.28
CA ALA A 98 -16.16 -0.86 23.95
C ALA A 98 -16.27 -1.13 25.46
N VAL A 99 -17.32 -0.61 26.10
CA VAL A 99 -17.60 -0.83 27.53
C VAL A 99 -17.88 -2.30 27.80
N GLU A 100 -18.74 -2.93 26.99
CA GLU A 100 -19.07 -4.36 27.13
C GLU A 100 -17.83 -5.24 27.00
N LEU A 101 -17.00 -4.98 25.98
CA LEU A 101 -15.73 -5.69 25.80
C LEU A 101 -14.80 -5.48 27.00
N CYS A 102 -14.63 -4.24 27.46
CA CYS A 102 -13.77 -3.94 28.61
C CYS A 102 -14.22 -4.67 29.88
N LEU A 103 -15.53 -4.67 30.18
CA LEU A 103 -16.08 -5.31 31.36
C LEU A 103 -15.93 -6.83 31.29
N LYS A 104 -16.23 -7.44 30.13
CA LYS A 104 -16.03 -8.87 29.91
C LYS A 104 -14.58 -9.27 30.14
N THR A 105 -13.63 -8.61 29.48
CA THR A 105 -12.21 -8.91 29.63
C THR A 105 -11.70 -8.64 31.05
N ALA A 106 -12.24 -7.62 31.75
CA ALA A 106 -11.89 -7.32 33.15
C ALA A 106 -12.38 -8.38 34.15
N THR A 107 -13.39 -9.17 33.80
CA THR A 107 -13.83 -10.34 34.57
C THR A 107 -13.02 -11.60 34.25
N GLU A 108 -12.52 -11.72 33.02
CA GLU A 108 -11.70 -12.86 32.57
C GLU A 108 -10.22 -12.75 33.00
N THR A 109 -9.72 -11.55 33.32
CA THR A 109 -8.32 -11.33 33.68
C THR A 109 -8.06 -11.33 35.20
N SER A 110 -6.97 -11.98 35.60
CA SER A 110 -6.46 -11.98 36.99
C SER A 110 -5.38 -10.91 37.23
N GLU A 111 -4.95 -10.18 36.20
CA GLU A 111 -3.91 -9.15 36.30
C GLU A 111 -4.49 -7.80 36.77
N ALA A 112 -4.13 -7.38 37.98
CA ALA A 112 -4.63 -6.14 38.57
C ALA A 112 -4.34 -4.88 37.73
N GLY A 113 -3.17 -4.82 37.09
CA GLY A 113 -2.78 -3.68 36.23
C GLY A 113 -3.63 -3.59 34.96
N LEU A 114 -3.87 -4.71 34.30
CA LEU A 114 -4.71 -4.77 33.10
C LEU A 114 -6.19 -4.50 33.44
N GLN A 115 -6.66 -5.07 34.55
CA GLN A 115 -8.02 -4.84 35.05
C GLN A 115 -8.29 -3.37 35.36
N SER A 116 -7.31 -2.67 35.94
CA SER A 116 -7.41 -1.22 36.21
C SER A 116 -7.56 -0.41 34.91
N LYS A 117 -6.72 -0.71 33.89
CA LYS A 117 -6.78 -0.05 32.57
C LYS A 117 -8.12 -0.28 31.88
N LEU A 118 -8.61 -1.52 31.86
CA LEU A 118 -9.92 -1.88 31.28
C LEU A 118 -11.06 -1.14 31.98
N LYS A 119 -11.07 -1.11 33.32
CA LYS A 119 -12.10 -0.39 34.10
C LYS A 119 -12.03 1.12 33.86
N GLN A 120 -10.83 1.70 33.74
CA GLN A 120 -10.66 3.11 33.44
C GLN A 120 -11.20 3.45 32.05
N LEU A 121 -10.84 2.66 31.03
CA LEU A 121 -11.31 2.86 29.65
C LEU A 121 -12.84 2.71 29.57
N ALA A 122 -13.41 1.71 30.24
CA ALA A 122 -14.85 1.51 30.31
C ALA A 122 -15.58 2.71 30.94
N ARG A 123 -15.07 3.25 32.06
CA ARG A 123 -15.67 4.44 32.69
C ARG A 123 -15.65 5.65 31.76
N GLN A 124 -14.51 5.92 31.14
CA GLN A 124 -14.37 7.05 30.20
C GLN A 124 -15.32 6.93 29.01
N ALA A 125 -15.44 5.72 28.43
CA ALA A 125 -16.35 5.45 27.32
C ALA A 125 -17.83 5.58 27.75
N LEU A 126 -18.18 5.08 28.94
CA LEU A 126 -19.55 5.15 29.47
C LEU A 126 -19.96 6.60 29.76
N ASP A 127 -19.13 7.37 30.45
CA ASP A 127 -19.40 8.78 30.77
C ASP A 127 -19.66 9.59 29.49
N ARG A 128 -18.87 9.32 28.43
CA ARG A 128 -19.04 9.99 27.13
C ARG A 128 -20.32 9.56 26.42
N ALA A 129 -20.63 8.26 26.40
CA ALA A 129 -21.87 7.74 25.82
C ALA A 129 -23.13 8.30 26.52
N GLU A 130 -23.10 8.43 27.85
CA GLU A 130 -24.19 9.05 28.61
C GLU A 130 -24.33 10.54 28.31
N ALA A 131 -23.21 11.28 28.23
CA ALA A 131 -23.23 12.68 27.84
C ALA A 131 -23.85 12.89 26.45
N LEU A 132 -23.52 12.02 25.48
CA LEU A 132 -24.10 12.03 24.14
C LEU A 132 -25.60 11.73 24.17
N LYS A 133 -26.05 10.70 24.91
CA LYS A 133 -27.48 10.38 25.09
C LYS A 133 -28.27 11.55 25.70
N VAL A 134 -27.70 12.23 26.69
CA VAL A 134 -28.32 13.42 27.32
C VAL A 134 -28.39 14.59 26.33
N SER A 135 -27.36 14.78 25.50
CA SER A 135 -27.36 15.82 24.46
C SER A 135 -28.44 15.57 23.39
N MET A 136 -28.63 14.32 22.96
CA MET A 136 -29.65 13.93 21.99
C MET A 136 -31.08 14.05 22.54
N SER A 137 -31.29 13.74 23.83
CA SER A 137 -32.61 13.93 24.45
C SER A 137 -32.97 15.41 24.61
N LYS A 138 -31.98 16.27 24.88
CA LYS A 138 -32.15 17.73 24.94
C LYS A 138 -32.41 18.36 23.56
N SER A 139 -31.77 17.90 22.48
CA SER A 139 -32.05 18.36 21.12
C SER A 139 -33.45 17.95 20.66
N SER A 140 -33.87 16.73 20.96
CA SER A 140 -35.22 16.22 20.67
C SER A 140 -36.33 16.94 21.45
N GLN A 141 -36.04 17.46 22.65
CA GLN A 141 -36.98 18.30 23.40
C GLN A 141 -37.04 19.75 22.89
N LYS A 142 -35.95 20.29 22.32
CA LYS A 142 -35.94 21.62 21.70
C LYS A 142 -36.75 21.65 20.39
N GLU A 143 -36.69 20.60 19.57
CA GLU A 143 -37.49 20.52 18.33
C GLU A 143 -39.00 20.37 18.58
N LYS A 144 -39.42 19.79 19.70
CA LYS A 144 -40.86 19.77 20.09
C LYS A 144 -41.39 21.11 20.61
N SER A 145 -40.54 22.11 20.82
CA SER A 145 -40.92 23.42 21.38
C SER A 145 -40.84 24.60 20.41
N THR A 146 -40.56 24.36 19.13
CA THR A 146 -40.55 25.41 18.08
C THR A 146 -41.29 24.99 16.82
N ALA A 147 -42.58 24.64 16.98
CA ALA A 147 -43.53 24.66 15.87
C ALA A 147 -44.04 26.10 15.64
N ALA A 148 -43.19 26.95 15.08
CA ALA A 148 -43.60 28.22 14.48
C ALA A 148 -43.01 28.29 13.07
N LYS A 149 -43.90 28.29 12.07
CA LYS A 149 -43.60 28.35 10.64
C LYS A 149 -42.68 29.53 10.29
N PRO A 150 -41.72 29.33 9.37
CA PRO A 150 -41.37 30.34 8.40
C PRO A 150 -41.81 29.90 7.00
N ASN A 151 -42.55 30.79 6.34
CA ASN A 151 -42.97 30.69 4.95
C ASN A 151 -41.77 30.45 4.01
N GLN A 152 -41.78 29.34 3.27
CA GLN A 152 -41.03 29.23 2.03
C GLN A 152 -41.81 29.93 0.90
N PRO A 153 -41.15 30.68 -0.01
CA PRO A 153 -41.79 31.12 -1.22
C PRO A 153 -41.97 29.92 -2.17
N VAL A 154 -43.21 29.75 -2.60
CA VAL A 154 -43.69 28.75 -3.56
C VAL A 154 -42.93 28.91 -4.88
N ARG A 155 -42.20 27.88 -5.32
CA ARG A 155 -41.73 27.78 -6.69
C ARG A 155 -42.94 27.54 -7.60
N THR A 156 -43.29 28.56 -8.37
CA THR A 156 -44.25 28.49 -9.47
C THR A 156 -43.74 27.56 -10.56
N PHE A 157 -44.52 26.53 -10.87
CA PHE A 157 -44.40 25.75 -12.10
C PHE A 157 -44.82 26.63 -13.29
N PHE A 158 -44.00 26.69 -14.33
CA PHE A 158 -44.42 27.17 -15.66
C PHE A 158 -44.62 25.95 -16.59
N PRO A 159 -45.72 25.91 -17.38
CA PRO A 159 -45.98 24.81 -18.30
C PRO A 159 -45.09 24.89 -19.54
N LEU A 160 -44.74 23.71 -20.06
CA LEU A 160 -44.14 23.50 -21.37
C LEU A 160 -45.00 24.12 -22.47
N GLY A 161 -44.41 25.04 -23.24
CA GLY A 161 -44.95 25.53 -24.51
C GLY A 161 -44.22 24.87 -25.69
N PRO A 162 -44.91 24.61 -26.81
CA PRO A 162 -44.37 23.93 -27.97
C PRO A 162 -43.57 24.90 -28.83
N ASP A 163 -42.43 24.48 -29.36
CA ASP A 163 -42.11 24.67 -30.78
C ASP A 163 -40.81 23.95 -31.17
N PHE A 164 -41.02 22.96 -32.04
CA PHE A 164 -40.02 22.25 -32.81
C PHE A 164 -39.45 23.19 -33.88
N SER A 165 -38.13 23.23 -34.06
CA SER A 165 -37.53 23.46 -35.38
C SER A 165 -36.12 22.87 -35.48
N LEU A 166 -35.98 22.01 -36.49
CA LEU A 166 -34.76 21.35 -36.95
C LEU A 166 -33.95 22.31 -37.84
N ASN A 167 -32.63 22.44 -37.59
CA ASN A 167 -31.63 22.60 -38.66
C ASN A 167 -30.18 22.38 -38.18
N ASP A 168 -29.67 21.21 -38.53
CA ASP A 168 -28.35 20.82 -39.07
C ASP A 168 -26.98 21.46 -38.66
N LYS A 169 -26.13 20.54 -38.12
CA LYS A 169 -24.67 20.26 -38.35
C LYS A 169 -23.55 21.19 -37.80
N PRO A 170 -22.29 20.71 -37.68
CA PRO A 170 -21.78 19.52 -36.99
C PRO A 170 -20.69 19.85 -35.93
N GLN A 171 -20.42 18.87 -35.06
CA GLN A 171 -19.62 18.95 -33.83
C GLN A 171 -18.15 19.43 -33.99
N THR A 172 -17.77 20.43 -33.19
CA THR A 172 -16.38 20.65 -32.76
C THR A 172 -16.13 19.96 -31.42
N ILE A 173 -15.17 19.04 -31.41
CA ILE A 173 -14.64 18.35 -30.22
C ILE A 173 -14.09 19.41 -29.25
N ARG A 174 -14.73 19.59 -28.10
CA ARG A 174 -14.22 20.41 -27.00
C ARG A 174 -13.41 19.54 -26.03
N ALA A 175 -12.19 20.00 -25.76
CA ALA A 175 -11.28 19.46 -24.77
C ALA A 175 -11.98 19.33 -23.40
N VAL A 176 -11.87 18.15 -22.78
CA VAL A 176 -12.37 17.90 -21.44
C VAL A 176 -11.39 18.53 -20.45
N GLN A 177 -11.70 19.76 -20.04
CA GLN A 177 -11.17 20.34 -18.82
C GLN A 177 -11.87 19.70 -17.63
N ALA A 178 -11.08 19.27 -16.65
CA ALA A 178 -11.56 18.73 -15.39
C ALA A 178 -12.39 19.79 -14.65
N SER A 179 -13.69 19.54 -14.51
CA SER A 179 -14.56 20.24 -13.56
C SER A 179 -15.36 19.23 -12.76
N GLU A 180 -14.94 18.97 -11.53
CA GLU A 180 -15.84 18.42 -10.51
C GLU A 180 -16.88 19.49 -10.16
N SER A 181 -18.16 19.24 -10.50
CA SER A 181 -19.34 19.63 -9.68
C SER A 181 -20.66 19.57 -10.48
N GLN A 182 -20.99 18.44 -11.09
CA GLN A 182 -22.40 18.05 -11.30
C GLN A 182 -22.49 16.54 -11.04
N ARG A 183 -23.40 16.11 -10.16
CA ARG A 183 -23.76 14.69 -10.01
C ARG A 183 -24.30 14.23 -11.37
N GLN A 184 -23.44 13.72 -12.25
CA GLN A 184 -23.88 12.94 -13.38
C GLN A 184 -24.55 11.70 -12.80
N ARG A 185 -25.88 11.73 -12.77
CA ARG A 185 -26.67 10.52 -12.53
C ARG A 185 -26.35 9.60 -13.70
N TYR A 186 -25.74 8.46 -13.41
CA TYR A 186 -25.52 7.42 -14.40
C TYR A 186 -26.83 7.09 -15.14
N THR A 187 -26.74 6.85 -16.44
CA THR A 187 -27.90 6.38 -17.22
C THR A 187 -28.32 4.98 -16.75
N ALA A 188 -29.53 4.56 -17.13
CA ALA A 188 -29.98 3.21 -16.82
C ALA A 188 -29.05 2.14 -17.43
N GLU A 189 -28.51 2.39 -18.63
CA GLU A 189 -27.53 1.47 -19.24
C GLU A 189 -26.22 1.44 -18.47
N GLU A 190 -25.70 2.59 -18.04
CA GLU A 190 -24.45 2.67 -17.27
C GLU A 190 -24.58 1.95 -15.92
N ILE A 191 -25.71 2.13 -15.22
CA ILE A 191 -25.99 1.41 -13.97
C ILE A 191 -26.02 -0.10 -14.22
N GLU A 192 -26.64 -0.54 -15.31
CA GLU A 192 -26.70 -1.96 -15.66
C GLU A 192 -25.32 -2.53 -16.00
N VAL A 193 -24.47 -1.78 -16.68
CA VAL A 193 -23.07 -2.15 -16.92
C VAL A 193 -22.31 -2.26 -15.59
N LEU A 194 -22.43 -1.28 -14.69
CA LEU A 194 -21.79 -1.29 -13.38
C LEU A 194 -22.23 -2.49 -12.52
N ARG A 195 -23.52 -2.84 -12.59
CA ARG A 195 -24.12 -3.99 -11.90
C ARG A 195 -23.67 -5.32 -12.48
N LYS A 196 -23.56 -5.46 -13.80
CA LYS A 196 -23.03 -6.68 -14.43
C LYS A 196 -21.54 -6.87 -14.13
N THR A 197 -20.78 -5.79 -14.21
CA THR A 197 -19.33 -5.80 -14.03
C THR A 197 -18.88 -5.82 -12.56
N SER A 198 -19.79 -5.67 -11.59
CA SER A 198 -19.49 -5.80 -10.17
C SER A 198 -19.31 -7.25 -9.73
N LYS A 199 -19.90 -8.21 -10.44
CA LYS A 199 -19.81 -9.63 -10.08
C LYS A 199 -18.58 -10.27 -10.73
N ILE A 200 -17.55 -10.51 -9.93
CA ILE A 200 -16.28 -11.12 -10.36
C ILE A 200 -16.07 -12.37 -9.51
N ASN A 201 -15.85 -13.52 -10.17
CA ASN A 201 -15.70 -14.82 -9.49
C ASN A 201 -16.83 -15.14 -8.50
N GLY A 202 -18.06 -14.73 -8.82
CA GLY A 202 -19.24 -14.93 -7.98
C GLY A 202 -19.37 -13.97 -6.79
N ILE A 203 -18.37 -13.11 -6.55
CA ILE A 203 -18.34 -12.12 -5.47
C ILE A 203 -18.71 -10.73 -6.03
N GLU A 204 -19.50 -9.98 -5.28
CA GLU A 204 -19.89 -8.62 -5.66
C GLU A 204 -18.89 -7.58 -5.14
N TYR A 205 -18.31 -6.83 -6.07
CA TYR A 205 -17.43 -5.69 -5.82
C TYR A 205 -18.11 -4.43 -6.35
N VAL A 206 -18.87 -3.74 -5.50
CA VAL A 206 -19.58 -2.51 -5.91
C VAL A 206 -18.61 -1.34 -6.13
N PRO A 207 -18.95 -0.36 -6.99
CA PRO A 207 -18.19 0.86 -7.13
C PRO A 207 -17.99 1.55 -5.77
N PHE A 208 -16.78 2.05 -5.54
CA PHE A 208 -16.45 2.82 -4.35
C PHE A 208 -17.15 4.18 -4.42
N MET A 209 -17.91 4.52 -3.39
CA MET A 209 -18.66 5.75 -3.26
C MET A 209 -18.30 6.47 -1.96
N SER A 210 -18.69 7.75 -1.84
CA SER A 210 -18.44 8.55 -0.63
C SER A 210 -19.05 7.96 0.64
N VAL A 211 -20.10 7.13 0.54
CA VAL A 211 -20.69 6.43 1.68
C VAL A 211 -19.74 5.38 2.27
N ASP A 212 -18.84 4.81 1.47
CA ASP A 212 -17.87 3.80 1.91
C ASP A 212 -16.78 4.40 2.80
N LEU A 213 -16.62 5.73 2.81
CA LEU A 213 -15.78 6.42 3.80
C LEU A 213 -16.33 6.32 5.23
N ARG A 214 -17.59 5.88 5.39
CA ARG A 214 -18.24 5.59 6.67
C ARG A 214 -18.31 4.09 6.96
N GLU A 215 -17.58 3.27 6.21
CA GLU A 215 -17.50 1.83 6.47
C GLU A 215 -16.98 1.60 7.90
N ARG A 216 -17.70 0.79 8.68
CA ARG A 216 -17.32 0.48 10.04
C ARG A 216 -16.17 -0.52 10.07
N PHE A 217 -15.10 -0.19 10.78
CA PHE A 217 -13.90 -1.04 10.94
C PHE A 217 -13.74 -1.61 12.35
N ALA A 218 -14.36 -1.00 13.36
CA ALA A 218 -14.25 -1.43 14.74
C ALA A 218 -15.36 -2.41 15.14
N PHE A 219 -14.94 -3.53 15.75
CA PHE A 219 -15.83 -4.61 16.19
C PHE A 219 -15.32 -5.24 17.51
N PRO A 220 -16.21 -5.71 18.40
CA PRO A 220 -15.84 -6.38 19.64
C PRO A 220 -15.20 -7.76 19.43
N MET A 221 -15.38 -8.34 18.25
CA MET A 221 -14.81 -9.63 17.84
C MET A 221 -13.99 -9.43 16.56
N PRO A 222 -12.91 -10.21 16.35
CA PRO A 222 -12.12 -10.10 15.14
C PRO A 222 -12.97 -10.42 13.90
N PHE A 223 -12.92 -9.54 12.91
CA PHE A 223 -13.63 -9.66 11.66
C PHE A 223 -13.15 -10.88 10.88
N SER A 224 -14.10 -11.61 10.30
CA SER A 224 -13.83 -12.71 9.38
C SER A 224 -14.54 -12.41 8.07
N ASP A 225 -13.85 -12.64 6.96
CA ASP A 225 -14.38 -12.39 5.63
C ASP A 225 -15.56 -13.32 5.35
N LYS A 226 -16.69 -12.76 4.89
CA LYS A 226 -17.90 -13.53 4.56
C LYS A 226 -17.67 -14.50 3.41
N CYS A 227 -16.72 -14.20 2.53
CA CYS A 227 -16.33 -15.09 1.43
C CYS A 227 -15.43 -16.26 1.90
N GLY A 228 -15.02 -16.28 3.17
CA GLY A 228 -14.15 -17.29 3.73
C GLY A 228 -12.69 -17.11 3.32
N LYS A 229 -11.92 -18.20 3.45
CA LYS A 229 -10.49 -18.22 3.16
C LYS A 229 -10.23 -18.27 1.66
N LEU A 230 -9.22 -17.53 1.21
CA LEU A 230 -8.83 -17.57 -0.19
C LEU A 230 -8.31 -18.96 -0.58
N PRO A 231 -8.70 -19.49 -1.74
CA PRO A 231 -8.11 -20.70 -2.29
C PRO A 231 -6.59 -20.53 -2.44
N LEU A 232 -5.83 -21.48 -1.91
CA LEU A 232 -4.37 -21.52 -2.05
C LEU A 232 -3.97 -22.19 -3.36
N SER A 233 -2.86 -21.75 -3.96
CA SER A 233 -2.23 -22.43 -5.10
C SER A 233 -1.75 -23.84 -4.71
N PRO A 234 -1.59 -24.77 -5.67
CA PRO A 234 -1.03 -26.09 -5.40
C PRO A 234 0.31 -26.04 -4.65
N LYS A 235 1.16 -25.09 -4.99
CA LYS A 235 2.46 -24.88 -4.34
C LYS A 235 2.31 -24.44 -2.88
N GLN A 236 1.42 -23.48 -2.59
CA GLN A 236 1.15 -23.08 -1.21
C GLN A 236 0.53 -24.21 -0.39
N LYS A 237 -0.41 -24.97 -0.96
CA LYS A 237 -1.05 -26.11 -0.27
C LYS A 237 -0.06 -27.14 0.24
N ALA A 238 1.03 -27.37 -0.49
CA ALA A 238 2.07 -28.31 -0.09
C ALA A 238 2.84 -27.88 1.17
N MET A 239 2.97 -26.56 1.40
CA MET A 239 3.74 -26.02 2.54
C MET A 239 2.84 -25.46 3.65
N PHE A 240 1.55 -25.26 3.36
CA PHE A 240 0.57 -24.66 4.24
C PHE A 240 0.41 -25.41 5.55
N ALA A 241 0.56 -24.69 6.66
CA ALA A 241 0.28 -25.20 7.99
C ALA A 241 -1.07 -24.69 8.50
N LYS A 242 -1.26 -23.36 8.53
CA LYS A 242 -2.46 -22.73 9.08
C LYS A 242 -2.63 -21.29 8.59
N TRP A 243 -3.83 -20.75 8.83
CA TRP A 243 -4.09 -19.31 8.73
C TRP A 243 -3.83 -18.65 10.08
N VAL A 244 -3.16 -17.51 10.07
CA VAL A 244 -2.82 -16.74 11.27
C VAL A 244 -3.22 -15.28 11.11
N ARG A 245 -3.49 -14.58 12.20
CA ARG A 245 -3.60 -13.12 12.23
C ARG A 245 -2.22 -12.49 12.49
N PRO A 246 -2.04 -11.19 12.20
CA PRO A 246 -0.82 -10.46 12.55
C PRO A 246 -0.40 -10.64 14.02
N ASP A 247 -1.38 -10.68 14.93
CA ASP A 247 -1.15 -10.80 16.36
C ASP A 247 -0.63 -12.19 16.78
N ASP A 248 -0.76 -13.19 15.91
CA ASP A 248 -0.22 -14.54 16.15
C ASP A 248 1.26 -14.66 15.74
N ILE A 249 1.79 -13.66 15.01
CA ILE A 249 3.15 -13.67 14.44
C ILE A 249 4.03 -12.52 14.94
N THR A 250 3.44 -11.40 15.38
CA THR A 250 4.19 -10.25 15.90
C THR A 250 3.44 -9.54 17.04
N ASN A 251 4.21 -9.00 17.98
CA ASN A 251 3.68 -8.17 19.07
C ASN A 251 3.34 -6.74 18.66
N ASN A 252 3.92 -6.22 17.58
CA ASN A 252 3.76 -4.82 17.21
C ASN A 252 3.40 -4.68 15.73
N PRO A 253 2.27 -5.26 15.29
CA PRO A 253 1.83 -5.10 13.92
C PRO A 253 1.56 -3.63 13.61
N THR A 254 1.96 -3.20 12.43
CA THR A 254 1.71 -1.87 11.89
C THR A 254 1.25 -1.98 10.45
N MET A 255 0.41 -1.05 10.02
CA MET A 255 -0.06 -1.05 8.64
C MET A 255 1.09 -0.75 7.69
N ILE A 256 1.70 0.41 7.87
CA ILE A 256 2.86 0.87 7.10
C ILE A 256 3.85 1.50 8.09
N TYR A 257 5.08 1.04 8.06
CA TYR A 257 6.20 1.69 8.72
C TYR A 257 6.87 2.68 7.77
N THR A 258 7.20 2.22 6.56
CA THR A 258 7.78 3.06 5.51
C THR A 258 7.36 2.50 4.15
N VAL A 259 6.83 3.37 3.29
CA VAL A 259 6.52 3.00 1.90
C VAL A 259 7.83 2.88 1.13
N SER A 260 8.36 1.65 1.06
CA SER A 260 9.63 1.35 0.41
C SER A 260 9.49 0.19 -0.55
N SER A 261 9.95 0.36 -1.78
CA SER A 261 10.08 -0.73 -2.74
C SER A 261 11.06 -1.80 -2.26
N PHE A 262 12.04 -1.47 -1.41
CA PHE A 262 13.06 -2.42 -0.95
C PHE A 262 12.55 -3.38 0.12
N SER A 263 11.47 -3.04 0.81
CA SER A 263 10.92 -3.91 1.84
C SER A 263 10.12 -5.07 1.25
N ILE A 264 9.57 -4.92 0.04
CA ILE A 264 8.74 -5.93 -0.62
C ILE A 264 9.55 -7.16 -1.04
N LYS A 265 9.09 -8.32 -0.58
CA LYS A 265 9.55 -9.66 -1.00
C LYS A 265 8.38 -10.51 -1.47
N GLN A 266 8.56 -11.14 -2.63
CA GLN A 266 7.67 -12.17 -3.14
C GLN A 266 8.08 -13.55 -2.61
N THR A 267 7.10 -14.41 -2.39
CA THR A 267 7.28 -15.78 -1.89
C THR A 267 6.95 -16.82 -2.96
N ILE A 268 6.19 -17.86 -2.62
CA ILE A 268 5.88 -18.99 -3.51
C ILE A 268 4.75 -18.67 -4.52
N VAL A 269 4.15 -17.47 -4.43
CA VAL A 269 3.07 -17.02 -5.31
C VAL A 269 3.62 -16.62 -6.68
N SER A 270 2.88 -16.89 -7.76
CA SER A 270 3.26 -16.61 -9.16
C SER A 270 2.86 -15.22 -9.67
N ASP A 271 2.45 -14.31 -8.80
CA ASP A 271 1.92 -12.97 -9.10
C ASP A 271 3.01 -11.89 -9.24
N CYS A 272 4.16 -12.25 -9.82
CA CYS A 272 5.33 -11.36 -9.91
C CYS A 272 5.05 -9.99 -10.54
N SER A 273 4.15 -9.96 -11.52
CA SER A 273 3.69 -8.75 -12.20
C SER A 273 3.00 -7.78 -11.25
N PHE A 274 2.22 -8.29 -10.30
CA PHE A 274 1.54 -7.52 -9.28
C PHE A 274 2.53 -6.99 -8.25
N VAL A 275 3.44 -7.84 -7.76
CA VAL A 275 4.47 -7.43 -6.80
C VAL A 275 5.42 -6.39 -7.38
N ALA A 276 5.80 -6.51 -8.66
CA ALA A 276 6.57 -5.49 -9.37
C ALA A 276 5.78 -4.17 -9.47
N SER A 277 4.49 -4.23 -9.76
CA SER A 277 3.59 -3.06 -9.82
C SER A 277 3.46 -2.36 -8.47
N LEU A 278 3.39 -3.13 -7.39
CA LEU A 278 3.39 -2.62 -6.03
C LEU A 278 4.72 -1.93 -5.69
N ALA A 279 5.84 -2.52 -6.10
CA ALA A 279 7.17 -1.96 -5.87
C ALA A 279 7.39 -0.62 -6.58
N ILE A 280 7.03 -0.49 -7.85
CA ILE A 280 7.17 0.79 -8.56
C ILE A 280 6.20 1.85 -8.01
N SER A 281 4.98 1.45 -7.62
CA SER A 281 4.01 2.37 -7.01
C SER A 281 4.50 2.91 -5.67
N ALA A 282 5.11 2.06 -4.83
CA ALA A 282 5.74 2.48 -3.58
C ALA A 282 6.95 3.40 -3.82
N ALA A 283 7.80 3.09 -4.80
CA ALA A 283 8.93 3.94 -5.16
C ALA A 283 8.49 5.32 -5.67
N TYR A 284 7.44 5.36 -6.48
CA TYR A 284 6.85 6.58 -7.01
C TYR A 284 6.26 7.46 -5.90
N GLU A 285 5.47 6.87 -4.99
CA GLU A 285 4.86 7.61 -3.89
C GLU A 285 5.93 8.32 -3.06
N ARG A 286 7.03 7.63 -2.74
CA ARG A 286 8.15 8.20 -2.01
C ARG A 286 8.90 9.27 -2.82
N ARG A 287 9.15 9.04 -4.12
CA ARG A 287 9.88 9.99 -4.97
C ARG A 287 9.14 11.30 -5.18
N TYR A 288 7.83 11.23 -5.42
CA TYR A 288 7.01 12.39 -5.82
C TYR A 288 6.08 12.90 -4.72
N ASN A 289 6.09 12.27 -3.54
CA ASN A 289 5.19 12.58 -2.43
C ASN A 289 3.71 12.55 -2.85
N LYS A 290 3.33 11.58 -3.69
CA LYS A 290 1.97 11.40 -4.24
C LYS A 290 1.44 10.05 -3.79
N LYS A 291 0.37 10.06 -2.99
CA LYS A 291 -0.22 8.86 -2.36
C LYS A 291 -0.88 7.94 -3.38
N LEU A 292 -0.19 6.87 -3.80
CA LEU A 292 -0.73 5.80 -4.66
C LEU A 292 -1.08 4.55 -3.86
N ILE A 293 -0.25 4.18 -2.90
CA ILE A 293 -0.41 3.01 -2.03
C ILE A 293 -1.16 3.39 -0.75
N THR A 294 -0.75 4.46 -0.07
CA THR A 294 -1.37 4.83 1.21
C THR A 294 -2.83 5.25 1.06
N SER A 295 -3.22 5.82 -0.07
CA SER A 295 -4.57 6.34 -0.32
C SER A 295 -5.62 5.26 -0.63
N ILE A 296 -5.19 4.03 -0.90
CA ILE A 296 -6.07 2.92 -1.27
C ILE A 296 -6.36 1.95 -0.11
N ILE A 297 -5.67 2.06 1.03
CA ILE A 297 -5.85 1.19 2.19
C ILE A 297 -6.69 1.89 3.26
N TYR A 298 -7.65 1.17 3.85
CA TYR A 298 -8.52 1.63 4.93
C TYR A 298 -8.61 0.56 6.04
N PRO A 299 -8.79 0.95 7.32
CA PRO A 299 -9.13 2.31 7.80
C PRO A 299 -8.00 3.32 7.68
N GLN A 300 -8.36 4.60 7.69
CA GLN A 300 -7.43 5.72 7.66
C GLN A 300 -7.67 6.65 8.85
N ASN A 301 -6.59 7.16 9.41
CA ASN A 301 -6.63 8.16 10.47
C ASN A 301 -7.09 9.54 9.95
N LYS A 302 -7.21 10.55 10.84
CA LYS A 302 -7.59 11.93 10.48
C LYS A 302 -6.70 12.60 9.41
N LYS A 303 -5.48 12.11 9.18
CA LYS A 303 -4.55 12.62 8.15
C LYS A 303 -4.70 11.89 6.80
N GLY A 304 -5.65 10.96 6.69
CA GLY A 304 -5.79 10.11 5.51
C GLY A 304 -4.58 9.19 5.33
N GLU A 305 -4.00 8.71 6.44
CA GLU A 305 -2.94 7.70 6.44
C GLU A 305 -3.52 6.38 6.94
N PRO A 306 -3.16 5.25 6.33
CA PRO A 306 -3.73 3.96 6.68
C PRO A 306 -3.25 3.53 8.07
N GLU A 307 -4.16 2.96 8.86
CA GLU A 307 -3.90 2.57 10.24
C GLU A 307 -4.08 1.06 10.44
N TYR A 308 -3.37 0.51 11.43
CA TYR A 308 -3.56 -0.86 11.84
C TYR A 308 -4.89 -0.99 12.59
N ASN A 309 -5.67 -2.00 12.21
CA ASN A 309 -6.95 -2.33 12.83
C ASN A 309 -6.85 -3.67 13.58
N PRO A 310 -6.86 -3.67 14.93
CA PRO A 310 -6.82 -4.89 15.73
C PRO A 310 -8.11 -5.73 15.63
N CYS A 311 -9.19 -5.17 15.08
CA CYS A 311 -10.38 -5.93 14.75
C CYS A 311 -10.20 -6.73 13.45
N GLY A 312 -9.11 -6.55 12.71
CA GLY A 312 -8.74 -7.38 11.55
C GLY A 312 -9.62 -7.19 10.31
N LYS A 313 -10.36 -6.09 10.20
CA LYS A 313 -11.12 -5.72 8.99
C LYS A 313 -10.35 -4.65 8.22
N TYR A 314 -10.19 -4.87 6.93
CA TYR A 314 -9.56 -3.90 6.03
C TYR A 314 -10.37 -3.74 4.75
N MET A 315 -10.22 -2.58 4.12
CA MET A 315 -10.78 -2.30 2.81
C MET A 315 -9.67 -1.77 1.90
N VAL A 316 -9.55 -2.36 0.72
CA VAL A 316 -8.61 -1.91 -0.32
C VAL A 316 -9.41 -1.39 -1.51
N LYS A 317 -9.09 -0.19 -1.97
CA LYS A 317 -9.71 0.45 -3.13
C LYS A 317 -8.90 0.12 -4.38
N LEU A 318 -9.46 -0.71 -5.26
CA LEU A 318 -8.81 -1.13 -6.51
C LEU A 318 -9.63 -0.66 -7.72
N HIS A 319 -8.95 -0.29 -8.80
CA HIS A 319 -9.60 0.15 -10.04
C HIS A 319 -9.86 -1.06 -10.96
N ILE A 320 -11.06 -1.61 -10.89
CA ILE A 320 -11.40 -2.88 -11.54
C ILE A 320 -12.61 -2.67 -12.46
N ASN A 321 -12.51 -3.18 -13.69
CA ASN A 321 -13.54 -3.00 -14.73
C ASN A 321 -13.92 -1.53 -14.93
N GLY A 322 -12.90 -0.65 -15.00
CA GLY A 322 -13.03 0.77 -15.34
C GLY A 322 -13.48 1.72 -14.24
N VAL A 323 -13.70 1.23 -13.01
CA VAL A 323 -14.07 2.08 -11.86
C VAL A 323 -13.35 1.67 -10.57
N PRO A 324 -13.13 2.60 -9.63
CA PRO A 324 -12.70 2.24 -8.27
C PRO A 324 -13.77 1.37 -7.60
N ARG A 325 -13.37 0.26 -6.99
CA ARG A 325 -14.23 -0.67 -6.27
C ARG A 325 -13.65 -0.97 -4.90
N LYS A 326 -14.52 -1.20 -3.93
CA LYS A 326 -14.10 -1.60 -2.58
C LYS A 326 -13.91 -3.10 -2.49
N VAL A 327 -12.80 -3.52 -1.90
CA VAL A 327 -12.49 -4.91 -1.61
C VAL A 327 -12.31 -5.04 -0.11
N ILE A 328 -13.31 -5.62 0.55
CA ILE A 328 -13.26 -5.93 2.00
C ILE A 328 -12.51 -7.24 2.18
N ILE A 329 -11.56 -7.27 3.11
CA ILE A 329 -10.82 -8.47 3.52
C ILE A 329 -10.72 -8.54 5.04
N ASP A 330 -10.57 -9.75 5.57
CA ASP A 330 -9.97 -9.93 6.89
C ASP A 330 -8.43 -9.94 6.81
N ASP A 331 -7.76 -10.02 7.95
CA ASP A 331 -6.29 -10.00 8.06
C ASP A 331 -5.65 -11.38 8.25
N GLN A 332 -6.41 -12.46 8.03
CA GLN A 332 -5.86 -13.79 8.19
C GLN A 332 -4.97 -14.13 6.99
N LEU A 333 -3.70 -14.48 7.24
CA LEU A 333 -2.70 -14.78 6.21
C LEU A 333 -2.24 -16.24 6.30
N PRO A 334 -1.89 -16.89 5.17
CA PRO A 334 -1.43 -18.27 5.18
C PRO A 334 0.05 -18.33 5.58
N VAL A 335 0.41 -19.26 6.45
CA VAL A 335 1.81 -19.54 6.86
C VAL A 335 2.18 -20.99 6.64
N ASP A 336 3.48 -21.23 6.51
CA ASP A 336 4.06 -22.56 6.48
C ASP A 336 4.32 -23.14 7.88
N HIS A 337 4.92 -24.33 7.92
CA HIS A 337 5.25 -25.05 9.15
C HIS A 337 6.36 -24.38 9.98
N SER A 338 7.13 -23.47 9.37
CA SER A 338 8.15 -22.66 10.05
C SER A 338 7.60 -21.32 10.54
N GLY A 339 6.33 -21.00 10.23
CA GLY A 339 5.69 -19.73 10.59
C GLY A 339 5.97 -18.60 9.60
N GLU A 340 6.55 -18.89 8.44
CA GLU A 340 6.80 -17.88 7.40
C GLU A 340 5.57 -17.71 6.51
N LEU A 341 5.35 -16.46 6.06
CA LEU A 341 4.19 -16.11 5.24
C LEU A 341 4.28 -16.74 3.85
N LEU A 342 3.17 -17.31 3.39
CA LEU A 342 3.00 -17.90 2.06
C LEU A 342 2.44 -16.91 1.03
N CYS A 343 2.33 -15.64 1.40
CA CYS A 343 1.96 -14.48 0.57
C CYS A 343 3.17 -13.55 0.44
N SER A 344 3.12 -12.55 -0.44
CA SER A 344 4.17 -11.51 -0.45
C SER A 344 4.14 -10.71 0.83
N TYR A 345 5.32 -10.30 1.31
CA TYR A 345 5.46 -9.63 2.61
C TYR A 345 6.54 -8.56 2.60
N SER A 346 6.59 -7.77 3.68
CA SER A 346 7.68 -6.83 3.93
C SER A 346 8.82 -7.48 4.73
N ASN A 347 10.07 -7.16 4.40
CA ASN A 347 11.24 -7.48 5.21
C ASN A 347 11.11 -7.04 6.67
N ASN A 348 10.33 -6.01 6.92
CA ASN A 348 9.86 -5.69 8.26
C ASN A 348 8.62 -6.56 8.57
N LYS A 349 8.81 -7.62 9.37
CA LYS A 349 7.75 -8.57 9.74
C LYS A 349 6.55 -7.92 10.46
N ASN A 350 6.70 -6.68 10.93
CA ASN A 350 5.61 -5.93 11.56
C ASN A 350 4.71 -5.23 10.53
N GLU A 351 5.13 -5.06 9.28
CA GLU A 351 4.35 -4.36 8.26
C GLU A 351 3.37 -5.28 7.53
N LEU A 352 2.13 -4.83 7.37
CA LEU A 352 1.05 -5.63 6.79
C LEU A 352 0.63 -5.23 5.38
N TRP A 353 0.93 -4.00 4.95
CA TRP A 353 0.36 -3.43 3.72
C TRP A 353 0.63 -4.26 2.46
N VAL A 354 1.81 -4.88 2.33
CA VAL A 354 2.16 -5.73 1.17
C VAL A 354 1.21 -6.92 1.10
N SER A 355 1.11 -7.68 2.19
CA SER A 355 0.30 -8.89 2.26
C SER A 355 -1.20 -8.61 2.16
N LEU A 356 -1.67 -7.51 2.74
CA LEU A 356 -3.08 -7.13 2.68
C LEU A 356 -3.51 -6.63 1.30
N ILE A 357 -2.67 -5.85 0.62
CA ILE A 357 -2.96 -5.42 -0.76
C ILE A 357 -2.94 -6.62 -1.71
N GLU A 358 -1.94 -7.51 -1.59
CA GLU A 358 -1.89 -8.75 -2.37
C GLU A 358 -3.13 -9.60 -2.12
N LYS A 359 -3.51 -9.81 -0.85
CA LYS A 359 -4.71 -10.56 -0.50
C LYS A 359 -5.98 -9.97 -1.12
N ALA A 360 -6.16 -8.66 -1.07
CA ALA A 360 -7.30 -8.00 -1.70
C ALA A 360 -7.33 -8.23 -3.22
N TYR A 361 -6.17 -8.13 -3.87
CA TYR A 361 -6.06 -8.38 -5.31
C TYR A 361 -6.34 -9.84 -5.66
N MET A 362 -5.74 -10.79 -4.93
CA MET A 362 -5.97 -12.23 -5.11
C MET A 362 -7.41 -12.62 -4.84
N LYS A 363 -8.10 -11.96 -3.90
CA LYS A 363 -9.54 -12.14 -3.69
C LYS A 363 -10.34 -11.80 -4.95
N VAL A 364 -10.04 -10.67 -5.60
CA VAL A 364 -10.67 -10.29 -6.87
C VAL A 364 -10.34 -11.30 -7.96
N MET A 365 -9.09 -11.79 -8.02
CA MET A 365 -8.62 -12.75 -9.02
C MET A 365 -9.07 -14.20 -8.80
N GLY A 366 -9.75 -14.51 -7.68
CA GLY A 366 -10.35 -15.81 -7.40
C GLY A 366 -9.52 -16.74 -6.50
N GLY A 367 -8.41 -16.25 -5.96
CA GLY A 367 -7.50 -16.97 -5.07
C GLY A 367 -6.04 -16.75 -5.41
N TYR A 368 -5.16 -17.44 -4.70
CA TYR A 368 -3.71 -17.39 -4.91
C TYR A 368 -3.22 -18.32 -6.02
N ASP A 369 -4.09 -19.16 -6.60
CA ASP A 369 -3.78 -19.94 -7.79
C ASP A 369 -3.84 -19.06 -9.05
N PHE A 370 -2.96 -18.05 -9.05
CA PHE A 370 -2.92 -17.00 -10.04
C PHE A 370 -1.67 -17.19 -10.92
N PRO A 371 -1.82 -17.53 -12.21
CA PRO A 371 -0.70 -17.90 -13.08
C PRO A 371 0.20 -16.72 -13.50
N GLY A 372 0.08 -15.56 -12.82
CA GLY A 372 0.69 -14.30 -13.21
C GLY A 372 -0.20 -13.51 -14.17
N SER A 373 0.04 -12.20 -14.25
CA SER A 373 -0.68 -11.28 -15.13
C SER A 373 0.28 -10.37 -15.90
N ASN A 374 -0.31 -9.51 -16.71
CA ASN A 374 0.39 -8.39 -17.31
C ASN A 374 0.44 -7.23 -16.30
N SER A 375 1.63 -6.70 -16.02
CA SER A 375 1.83 -5.53 -15.14
C SER A 375 0.99 -4.31 -15.54
N ASN A 376 0.56 -4.21 -16.80
CA ASN A 376 -0.38 -3.19 -17.25
C ASN A 376 -1.73 -3.26 -16.50
N ILE A 377 -2.27 -4.47 -16.33
CA ILE A 377 -3.54 -4.70 -15.65
C ILE A 377 -3.36 -4.43 -14.15
N ASP A 378 -2.24 -4.87 -13.60
CA ASP A 378 -1.91 -4.73 -12.17
C ASP A 378 -1.71 -3.25 -11.78
N LEU A 379 -0.94 -2.49 -12.57
CA LEU A 379 -0.75 -1.05 -12.38
C LEU A 379 -2.05 -0.29 -12.54
N HIS A 380 -2.87 -0.65 -13.54
CA HIS A 380 -4.18 -0.05 -13.71
C HIS A 380 -5.06 -0.33 -12.49
N ALA A 381 -5.07 -1.57 -11.97
CA ALA A 381 -5.82 -1.93 -10.77
C ALA A 381 -5.37 -1.16 -9.52
N LEU A 382 -4.07 -0.91 -9.36
CA LEU A 382 -3.55 -0.18 -8.20
C LEU A 382 -3.77 1.33 -8.30
N THR A 383 -3.69 1.90 -9.50
CA THR A 383 -3.53 3.37 -9.67
C THR A 383 -4.65 4.04 -10.46
N GLY A 384 -5.40 3.28 -11.26
CA GLY A 384 -6.33 3.79 -12.27
C GLY A 384 -5.64 4.45 -13.47
N TRP A 385 -4.31 4.43 -13.56
CA TRP A 385 -3.59 5.03 -14.69
C TRP A 385 -3.76 4.19 -15.95
N ILE A 386 -3.72 4.84 -17.12
CA ILE A 386 -3.95 4.17 -18.40
C ILE A 386 -2.67 3.44 -18.83
N PRO A 387 -2.73 2.12 -19.05
CA PRO A 387 -1.55 1.37 -19.46
C PRO A 387 -1.18 1.58 -20.93
N GLU A 388 0.12 1.58 -21.21
CA GLU A 388 0.69 1.56 -22.56
C GLU A 388 1.72 0.42 -22.65
N ARG A 389 1.76 -0.31 -23.77
CA ARG A 389 2.72 -1.41 -23.98
C ARG A 389 3.64 -1.09 -25.15
N ILE A 390 4.94 -1.13 -24.89
CA ILE A 390 5.98 -0.94 -25.91
C ILE A 390 6.71 -2.27 -26.11
N ALA A 391 6.60 -2.83 -27.31
CA ALA A 391 7.28 -4.09 -27.66
C ALA A 391 8.71 -3.81 -28.12
N MET A 392 9.69 -4.21 -27.30
CA MET A 392 11.13 -3.97 -27.51
C MET A 392 11.84 -5.14 -28.22
N HIS A 393 11.24 -5.69 -29.28
CA HIS A 393 11.87 -6.79 -30.03
C HIS A 393 12.82 -6.23 -31.10
N SER A 394 13.92 -6.94 -31.37
CA SER A 394 14.95 -6.53 -32.33
C SER A 394 14.47 -6.52 -33.79
N ASP A 395 13.41 -7.26 -34.09
CA ASP A 395 12.73 -7.35 -35.38
C ASP A 395 11.62 -6.30 -35.55
N ASN A 396 11.25 -5.58 -34.49
CA ASN A 396 10.24 -4.54 -34.55
C ASN A 396 10.79 -3.26 -35.18
N GLN A 397 10.61 -3.10 -36.49
CA GLN A 397 11.06 -1.91 -37.23
C GLN A 397 10.42 -0.59 -36.75
N ALA A 398 9.28 -0.65 -36.05
CA ALA A 398 8.64 0.53 -35.46
C ALA A 398 9.25 0.95 -34.10
N PHE A 399 10.15 0.13 -33.52
CA PHE A 399 10.77 0.43 -32.24
C PHE A 399 12.00 1.34 -32.41
N ASP A 400 11.81 2.63 -32.16
CA ASP A 400 12.92 3.59 -32.05
C ASP A 400 13.44 3.64 -30.62
N ARG A 401 14.60 3.00 -30.38
CA ARG A 401 15.28 2.96 -29.08
C ARG A 401 15.57 4.36 -28.52
N ASP A 402 16.00 5.30 -29.37
CA ASP A 402 16.40 6.63 -28.94
C ASP A 402 15.19 7.47 -28.55
N SER A 403 14.14 7.42 -29.36
CA SER A 403 12.89 8.11 -29.06
C SER A 403 12.19 7.54 -27.83
N THR A 404 12.08 6.22 -27.73
CA THR A 404 11.49 5.56 -26.56
C THR A 404 12.25 5.89 -25.29
N PHE A 405 13.59 5.77 -25.27
CA PHE A 405 14.35 6.10 -24.07
C PHE A 405 14.16 7.55 -23.65
N ARG A 406 14.22 8.50 -24.59
CA ARG A 406 14.03 9.93 -24.31
C ARG A 406 12.64 10.22 -23.73
N MET A 407 11.60 9.61 -24.31
CA MET A 407 10.24 9.71 -23.81
C MET A 407 10.14 9.15 -22.38
N LEU A 408 10.64 7.94 -22.13
CA LEU A 408 10.60 7.31 -20.82
C LEU A 408 11.37 8.13 -19.79
N TYR A 409 12.59 8.57 -20.11
CA TYR A 409 13.41 9.42 -19.25
C TYR A 409 12.68 10.71 -18.87
N GLN A 410 12.14 11.45 -19.85
CA GLN A 410 11.46 12.71 -19.60
C GLN A 410 10.19 12.53 -18.76
N ARG A 411 9.33 11.57 -19.10
CA ARG A 411 8.07 11.33 -18.38
C ARG A 411 8.31 10.75 -16.99
N PHE A 412 9.32 9.89 -16.85
CA PHE A 412 9.69 9.30 -15.58
C PHE A 412 10.12 10.37 -14.58
N HIS A 413 10.99 11.32 -14.98
CA HIS A 413 11.46 12.41 -14.12
C HIS A 413 10.42 13.52 -13.86
N LYS A 414 9.38 13.62 -14.71
CA LYS A 414 8.21 14.46 -14.44
C LYS A 414 7.21 13.83 -13.47
N GLY A 415 7.30 12.51 -13.27
CA GLY A 415 6.32 11.75 -12.51
C GLY A 415 5.02 11.52 -13.26
N ASP A 416 5.07 11.39 -14.58
CA ASP A 416 3.90 11.15 -15.44
C ASP A 416 3.67 9.66 -15.74
N VAL A 417 4.64 8.79 -15.39
CA VAL A 417 4.59 7.35 -15.72
C VAL A 417 5.13 6.48 -14.58
N LEU A 418 4.60 5.25 -14.51
CA LEU A 418 5.13 4.12 -13.77
C LEU A 418 5.61 3.10 -14.80
N ILE A 419 6.81 2.55 -14.63
CA ILE A 419 7.42 1.72 -15.67
C ILE A 419 7.74 0.34 -15.09
N THR A 420 7.26 -0.69 -15.78
CA THR A 420 7.67 -2.07 -15.59
C THR A 420 8.27 -2.59 -16.88
N THR A 421 9.15 -3.58 -16.77
CA THR A 421 9.67 -4.32 -17.92
C THR A 421 9.48 -5.81 -17.67
N ALA A 422 9.28 -6.57 -18.73
CA ALA A 422 9.07 -8.01 -18.63
C ALA A 422 9.96 -8.75 -19.61
N THR A 423 10.41 -9.92 -19.19
CA THR A 423 11.13 -10.85 -20.04
C THR A 423 10.14 -11.72 -20.83
N GLY A 424 10.53 -12.09 -22.05
CA GLY A 424 9.79 -13.06 -22.84
C GLY A 424 10.09 -14.50 -22.43
N VAL A 425 9.68 -15.45 -23.27
CA VAL A 425 10.11 -16.84 -23.17
C VAL A 425 11.62 -16.90 -23.40
N MET A 426 12.34 -17.52 -22.47
CA MET A 426 13.77 -17.83 -22.57
C MET A 426 14.03 -19.16 -21.85
N SER A 427 15.14 -19.83 -22.14
CA SER A 427 15.49 -21.05 -21.41
C SER A 427 15.96 -20.73 -19.99
N GLU A 428 15.84 -21.70 -19.07
CA GLU A 428 16.39 -21.55 -17.71
C GLU A 428 17.91 -21.31 -17.74
N GLU A 429 18.63 -21.95 -18.67
CA GLU A 429 20.07 -21.76 -18.86
C GLU A 429 20.42 -20.32 -19.28
N GLU A 430 19.65 -19.72 -20.19
CA GLU A 430 19.83 -18.32 -20.60
C GLU A 430 19.51 -17.38 -19.44
N GLY A 431 18.45 -17.68 -18.69
CA GLY A 431 18.08 -16.95 -17.48
C GLY A 431 19.19 -16.97 -16.44
N GLU A 432 19.73 -18.15 -16.12
CA GLU A 432 20.84 -18.37 -15.19
C GLU A 432 22.11 -17.64 -15.65
N LYS A 433 22.43 -17.70 -16.95
CA LYS A 433 23.60 -17.07 -17.56
C LYS A 433 23.59 -15.56 -17.36
N TRP A 434 22.44 -14.91 -17.57
CA TRP A 434 22.30 -13.46 -17.49
C TRP A 434 21.80 -12.97 -16.13
N GLY A 435 21.32 -13.89 -15.28
CA GLY A 435 20.66 -13.54 -14.02
C GLY A 435 19.28 -12.90 -14.20
N LEU A 436 18.57 -13.31 -15.27
CA LEU A 436 17.20 -12.92 -15.57
C LEU A 436 16.28 -14.13 -15.39
N VAL A 437 15.04 -13.86 -15.02
CA VAL A 437 13.98 -14.87 -14.88
C VAL A 437 13.16 -14.88 -16.17
N PRO A 438 12.89 -16.04 -16.78
CA PRO A 438 11.96 -16.16 -17.91
C PRO A 438 10.55 -15.68 -17.56
N THR A 439 9.84 -15.06 -18.52
CA THR A 439 8.42 -14.68 -18.37
C THR A 439 8.09 -13.95 -17.07
N HIS A 440 8.94 -13.01 -16.66
CA HIS A 440 8.90 -12.36 -15.34
C HIS A 440 8.90 -10.84 -15.45
N ALA A 441 8.24 -10.19 -14.51
CA ALA A 441 8.14 -8.73 -14.45
C ALA A 441 9.14 -8.11 -13.47
N TYR A 442 9.66 -6.94 -13.85
CA TYR A 442 10.58 -6.12 -13.08
C TYR A 442 10.06 -4.69 -12.97
N ALA A 443 10.22 -4.09 -11.80
CA ALA A 443 9.95 -2.67 -11.61
C ALA A 443 11.15 -1.83 -12.08
N VAL A 444 10.93 -0.77 -12.86
CA VAL A 444 12.00 0.17 -13.24
C VAL A 444 12.07 1.27 -12.19
N LEU A 445 13.02 1.16 -11.26
CA LEU A 445 13.16 2.05 -10.12
C LEU A 445 13.82 3.39 -10.45
N ASP A 446 14.74 3.45 -11.41
CA ASP A 446 15.42 4.68 -11.84
C ASP A 446 15.82 4.64 -13.32
N ILE A 447 15.91 5.82 -13.95
CA ILE A 447 16.34 5.99 -15.34
C ILE A 447 17.40 7.10 -15.39
N ARG A 448 18.60 6.76 -15.88
CA ARG A 448 19.74 7.67 -15.90
C ARG A 448 20.39 7.72 -17.27
N GLU A 449 20.94 8.88 -17.63
CA GLU A 449 21.74 9.07 -18.84
C GLU A 449 23.06 9.76 -18.46
N HIS A 450 24.16 9.02 -18.54
CA HIS A 450 25.49 9.53 -18.26
C HIS A 450 26.18 9.90 -19.58
N LYS A 451 26.54 11.17 -19.73
CA LYS A 451 27.33 11.65 -20.87
C LYS A 451 28.81 11.55 -20.52
N GLN A 452 29.49 10.53 -21.05
CA GLN A 452 30.93 10.41 -20.88
C GLN A 452 31.64 11.22 -21.97
N PHE A 453 32.56 12.09 -21.59
CA PHE A 453 33.37 12.87 -22.52
C PHE A 453 34.61 12.06 -22.91
N TYR A 454 34.60 11.44 -24.10
CA TYR A 454 35.82 10.94 -24.72
C TYR A 454 36.31 11.96 -25.75
N PRO A 455 37.62 12.21 -25.87
CA PRO A 455 38.18 13.23 -26.77
C PRO A 455 37.94 12.96 -28.27
N VAL A 456 37.29 11.84 -28.65
CA VAL A 456 37.07 11.45 -30.06
C VAL A 456 35.63 11.00 -30.36
N PHE A 457 34.79 10.66 -29.37
CA PHE A 457 33.38 10.27 -29.59
C PHE A 457 32.47 10.63 -28.41
N PHE A 458 31.27 11.16 -28.70
CA PHE A 458 30.18 11.27 -27.72
C PHE A 458 29.40 9.96 -27.70
N GLN A 459 29.48 9.19 -26.61
CA GLN A 459 28.54 8.08 -26.38
C GLN A 459 27.85 8.26 -25.03
N GLY A 460 26.57 8.63 -25.05
CA GLY A 460 25.73 8.67 -23.86
C GLY A 460 25.40 7.26 -23.41
N LEU A 461 25.80 6.89 -22.19
CA LEU A 461 25.40 5.64 -21.56
C LEU A 461 24.04 5.82 -20.89
N ARG A 462 23.14 4.87 -21.12
CA ARG A 462 21.76 4.91 -20.65
C ARG A 462 21.49 3.72 -19.77
N PHE A 463 20.91 3.98 -18.60
CA PHE A 463 20.73 2.99 -17.53
C PHE A 463 19.28 2.94 -17.09
N LEU A 464 18.82 1.71 -16.79
CA LEU A 464 17.54 1.42 -16.18
C LEU A 464 17.82 0.58 -14.94
N GLN A 465 17.57 1.14 -13.75
CA GLN A 465 17.68 0.38 -12.52
C GLN A 465 16.44 -0.49 -12.37
N LEU A 466 16.60 -1.81 -12.38
CA LEU A 466 15.50 -2.75 -12.26
C LEU A 466 15.42 -3.30 -10.83
N LYS A 467 14.22 -3.59 -10.34
CA LYS A 467 14.01 -4.38 -9.12
C LYS A 467 13.37 -5.70 -9.47
N ASN A 468 13.98 -6.77 -8.97
CA ASN A 468 13.39 -8.09 -8.97
C ASN A 468 12.55 -8.30 -7.69
N PRO A 469 11.26 -8.61 -7.82
CA PRO A 469 10.45 -9.08 -6.68
C PRO A 469 11.02 -10.32 -5.99
N TRP A 470 11.73 -11.19 -6.75
CA TRP A 470 12.44 -12.36 -6.23
C TRP A 470 13.82 -11.92 -5.73
N SER A 471 14.00 -11.81 -4.42
CA SER A 471 15.17 -11.21 -3.76
C SER A 471 16.45 -12.07 -3.79
N HIS A 472 16.66 -12.89 -4.82
CA HIS A 472 17.79 -13.83 -4.89
C HIS A 472 18.47 -13.96 -6.26
N LEU A 473 17.89 -13.40 -7.34
CA LEU A 473 18.49 -13.43 -8.67
C LEU A 473 18.83 -12.02 -9.15
N ARG A 474 20.10 -11.81 -9.51
CA ARG A 474 20.69 -10.51 -9.88
C ARG A 474 21.28 -10.55 -11.28
N TRP A 475 21.28 -9.41 -11.95
CA TRP A 475 21.88 -9.24 -13.28
C TRP A 475 23.36 -9.61 -13.25
N LYS A 476 23.81 -10.49 -14.15
CA LYS A 476 25.21 -10.98 -14.23
C LYS A 476 26.00 -10.33 -15.38
N GLY A 477 25.38 -9.46 -16.17
CA GLY A 477 26.02 -8.84 -17.34
C GLY A 477 26.80 -7.56 -17.01
N ARG A 478 27.00 -6.72 -18.04
CA ARG A 478 27.71 -5.44 -17.90
C ARG A 478 27.02 -4.53 -16.88
N TYR A 479 27.82 -3.85 -16.08
CA TYR A 479 27.38 -3.03 -14.95
C TYR A 479 26.67 -3.83 -13.84
N SER A 480 26.85 -5.15 -13.75
CA SER A 480 26.48 -5.89 -12.54
C SER A 480 27.40 -5.56 -11.37
N GLU A 481 27.03 -5.97 -10.16
CA GLU A 481 27.86 -5.85 -8.96
C GLU A 481 29.19 -6.64 -9.07
N ASN A 482 29.26 -7.63 -9.95
CA ASN A 482 30.45 -8.45 -10.21
C ASN A 482 31.28 -7.96 -11.40
N ASP A 483 30.80 -6.95 -12.15
CA ASP A 483 31.53 -6.41 -13.29
C ASP A 483 32.68 -5.50 -12.84
N THR A 484 33.90 -6.02 -12.81
CA THR A 484 35.08 -5.22 -12.40
C THR A 484 35.61 -4.28 -13.49
N ARG A 485 35.08 -4.34 -14.72
CA ARG A 485 35.66 -3.65 -15.89
C ARG A 485 34.89 -2.43 -16.33
N SER A 486 33.56 -2.48 -16.33
CA SER A 486 32.75 -1.38 -16.88
C SER A 486 32.54 -0.22 -15.89
N TRP A 487 32.72 -0.46 -14.58
CA TRP A 487 32.52 0.58 -13.57
C TRP A 487 33.72 1.53 -13.48
N THR A 488 33.50 2.80 -13.83
CA THR A 488 34.46 3.89 -13.56
C THR A 488 34.10 4.61 -12.25
N PRO A 489 35.06 5.24 -11.55
CA PRO A 489 34.77 6.02 -10.36
C PRO A 489 33.74 7.13 -10.60
N ASP A 490 33.82 7.81 -11.76
CA ASP A 490 32.86 8.83 -12.15
C ASP A 490 31.45 8.27 -12.34
N LEU A 491 31.33 7.09 -12.96
CA LEU A 491 30.04 6.44 -13.17
C LEU A 491 29.42 5.93 -11.87
N GLN A 492 30.24 5.36 -10.97
CA GLN A 492 29.80 4.94 -9.63
C GLN A 492 29.28 6.14 -8.84
N LYS A 493 30.01 7.27 -8.88
CA LYS A 493 29.58 8.54 -8.26
C LYS A 493 28.29 9.07 -8.88
N TYR A 494 28.17 9.04 -10.21
CA TYR A 494 26.98 9.54 -10.92
C TYR A 494 25.72 8.71 -10.65
N LEU A 495 25.83 7.39 -10.69
CA LEU A 495 24.71 6.46 -10.43
C LEU A 495 24.46 6.22 -8.95
N ASN A 496 25.31 6.76 -8.07
CA ASN A 496 25.25 6.55 -6.63
C ASN A 496 25.27 5.04 -6.26
N PHE A 497 26.09 4.27 -6.98
CA PHE A 497 26.15 2.81 -6.91
C PHE A 497 27.58 2.34 -6.61
N ASP A 498 27.73 1.56 -5.53
CA ASP A 498 28.98 0.88 -5.18
C ASP A 498 28.83 -0.64 -5.38
N PRO A 499 29.52 -1.23 -6.35
CA PRO A 499 29.51 -2.68 -6.58
C PRO A 499 29.93 -3.50 -5.36
N ARG A 500 30.87 -3.00 -4.54
CA ARG A 500 31.41 -3.76 -3.39
C ARG A 500 30.42 -3.85 -2.25
N THR A 501 29.73 -2.76 -1.95
CA THR A 501 28.62 -2.76 -0.98
C THR A 501 27.43 -3.56 -1.51
N ALA A 502 27.13 -3.45 -2.80
CA ALA A 502 26.05 -4.21 -3.42
C ALA A 502 26.26 -5.73 -3.30
N GLN A 503 27.50 -6.24 -3.37
CA GLN A 503 27.80 -7.65 -3.13
C GLN A 503 27.46 -8.13 -1.70
N LYS A 504 27.46 -7.23 -0.71
CA LYS A 504 27.23 -7.56 0.71
C LYS A 504 25.78 -7.50 1.15
N ILE A 505 24.94 -6.72 0.45
CA ILE A 505 23.54 -6.47 0.83
C ILE A 505 22.63 -6.84 -0.34
N ASP A 506 21.70 -7.78 -0.13
CA ASP A 506 20.64 -8.07 -1.10
C ASP A 506 19.37 -7.27 -0.83
N ASN A 507 19.16 -6.24 -1.64
CA ASN A 507 17.95 -5.43 -1.66
C ASN A 507 17.08 -5.67 -2.92
N GLY A 508 17.43 -6.67 -3.73
CA GLY A 508 16.73 -7.01 -4.98
C GLY A 508 16.96 -6.03 -6.14
N ASN A 509 17.96 -5.14 -6.06
CA ASN A 509 18.33 -4.26 -7.17
C ASN A 509 19.13 -5.02 -8.23
N LYS A 510 18.75 -4.78 -9.49
CA LYS A 510 19.48 -5.11 -10.70
C LYS A 510 19.91 -3.77 -11.32
N ALA A 511 21.22 -3.59 -11.49
CA ALA A 511 21.77 -2.38 -12.09
C ALA A 511 21.29 -2.17 -13.54
#